data_AF-A0A1B7X8F6-F1
#
_entry.id   AF-A0A1B7X8F6-F1
#
_cell.length_a   1.000
_cell.length_b   1.000
_cell.length_c   1.000
_cell.angle_alpha   90.00
_cell.angle_beta   90.00
_cell.angle_gamma   90.00
#
_symmetry.space_group_name_H-M   'P 1'
#
loop_
_entity.id
_entity.type
_entity.pdbx_description
1 polymer ?
#
loop_
_entity_poly.entity_id
_entity_poly.type
_entity_poly.pdbx_seq_one_letter_code
_entity_poly.pdbx_strand_id
1 'polypeptide(L)'
;MAERKDRMALLSRYSKYHTARYESKPSLNLNVEQWASDALVESYGISGCYDILEYYFKVAENPSWNYFAYNAEKILQAQKDKSRDDNERAERRRMAKEWLSE
;
A
#
# COMPACT_ATOMS: atom_id res chain seq x y z
N MET A 1 1.04 -20.64 4.88
CA MET A 1 2.49 -20.40 4.66
C MET A 1 2.71 -19.96 3.23
N ALA A 2 3.12 -18.71 3.02
CA ALA A 2 3.46 -18.21 1.69
C ALA A 2 4.76 -18.86 1.19
N GLU A 3 5.00 -18.85 -0.13
CA GLU A 3 6.29 -19.30 -0.64
C GLU A 3 7.41 -18.38 -0.15
N ARG A 4 8.59 -18.95 0.14
CA ARG A 4 9.78 -18.16 0.53
C ARG A 4 10.10 -17.06 -0.48
N LYS A 5 9.82 -17.33 -1.75
CA LYS A 5 9.99 -16.38 -2.85
C LYS A 5 9.11 -15.15 -2.68
N ASP A 6 7.85 -15.32 -2.27
CA ASP A 6 6.89 -14.23 -2.12
C ASP A 6 7.22 -13.35 -0.90
N ARG A 7 7.65 -13.95 0.21
CA ARG A 7 8.16 -13.22 1.38
C ARG A 7 9.30 -12.28 1.01
N MET A 8 10.30 -12.82 0.30
CA MET A 8 11.47 -12.04 -0.09
C MET A 8 11.14 -11.03 -1.19
N ALA A 9 10.15 -11.32 -2.04
CA ALA A 9 9.72 -10.41 -3.11
C ALA A 9 9.12 -9.11 -2.54
N LEU A 10 8.28 -9.20 -1.51
CA LEU A 10 7.69 -8.02 -0.87
C LEU A 10 8.75 -7.13 -0.20
N LEU A 11 9.66 -7.72 0.57
CA LEU A 11 10.79 -7.00 1.19
C LEU A 11 11.71 -6.35 0.14
N SER A 12 11.95 -7.06 -0.96
CA SER A 12 12.73 -6.52 -2.09
C SER A 12 12.01 -5.35 -2.75
N ARG A 13 10.68 -5.40 -2.87
CA ARG A 13 9.88 -4.30 -3.42
C ARG A 13 9.92 -3.06 -2.51
N TYR A 14 9.75 -3.25 -1.20
CA TYR A 14 9.90 -2.16 -0.23
C TYR A 14 11.29 -1.52 -0.34
N SER A 15 12.35 -2.33 -0.39
CA SER A 15 13.72 -1.84 -0.52
C SER A 15 13.95 -1.02 -1.77
N LYS A 16 13.34 -1.41 -2.90
CA LYS A 16 13.38 -0.65 -4.15
C LYS A 16 12.71 0.72 -4.01
N TYR A 17 11.51 0.79 -3.42
CA TYR A 17 10.82 2.07 -3.22
C TYR A 17 11.53 2.98 -2.22
N HIS A 18 12.07 2.42 -1.14
CA HIS A 18 12.87 3.18 -0.18
C HIS A 18 14.14 3.74 -0.83
N THR A 19 14.86 2.91 -1.61
CA THR A 19 16.06 3.36 -2.33
C THR A 19 15.71 4.41 -3.39
N ALA A 20 14.57 4.29 -4.09
CA ALA A 20 14.15 5.29 -5.07
C ALA A 20 13.82 6.66 -4.43
N ARG A 21 13.32 6.67 -3.19
CA ARG A 21 12.93 7.90 -2.48
C ARG A 21 14.09 8.55 -1.73
N TYR A 22 14.95 7.75 -1.12
CA TYR A 22 15.98 8.20 -0.19
C TYR A 22 17.41 7.93 -0.67
N GLU A 23 17.56 7.39 -1.89
CA GLU A 23 18.85 6.98 -2.49
C GLU A 23 19.65 6.00 -1.61
N SER A 24 18.99 5.37 -0.64
CA SER A 24 19.60 4.53 0.37
C SER A 24 18.76 3.28 0.63
N LYS A 25 19.45 2.17 0.89
CA LYS A 25 18.80 0.91 1.25
C LYS A 25 18.28 1.00 2.68
N PRO A 26 17.07 0.48 2.95
CA PRO A 26 16.54 0.47 4.31
C PRO A 26 17.32 -0.53 5.18
N SER A 27 17.56 -0.16 6.43
CA SER A 27 18.22 -1.02 7.42
C SER A 27 17.20 -1.99 8.05
N LEU A 28 16.85 -3.07 7.34
CA LEU A 28 15.89 -4.08 7.80
C LEU A 28 16.58 -5.38 8.20
N ASN A 29 16.11 -6.00 9.29
CA ASN A 29 16.53 -7.34 9.68
C ASN A 29 15.70 -8.40 8.96
N LEU A 30 16.21 -8.90 7.83
CA LEU A 30 15.50 -9.85 6.96
C LEU A 30 15.03 -11.12 7.68
N ASN A 31 15.73 -11.58 8.72
CA ASN A 31 15.37 -12.79 9.45
C ASN A 31 14.08 -12.64 10.27
N VAL A 32 13.81 -11.42 10.75
CA VAL A 32 12.61 -11.08 11.51
C VAL A 32 11.50 -10.64 10.56
N GLU A 33 11.84 -9.73 9.64
CA GLU A 33 10.84 -9.13 8.75
C GLU A 33 10.24 -10.09 7.73
N GLN A 34 10.90 -11.22 7.46
CA GLN A 34 10.32 -12.26 6.62
C GLN A 34 9.00 -12.80 7.17
N TRP A 35 8.84 -12.87 8.50
CA TRP A 35 7.61 -13.40 9.12
C TRP A 35 6.48 -12.39 9.04
N ALA A 36 6.79 -11.10 9.23
CA ALA A 36 5.83 -10.02 8.97
C ALA A 36 5.38 -10.03 7.51
N SER A 37 6.32 -10.21 6.57
CA SER A 37 5.99 -10.35 5.15
C SER A 37 5.16 -11.61 4.85
N ASP A 38 5.40 -12.74 5.54
CA ASP A 38 4.61 -13.97 5.37
C ASP A 38 3.14 -13.72 5.72
N ALA A 39 2.91 -13.14 6.90
CA ALA A 39 1.57 -12.85 7.41
C ALA A 39 0.79 -11.90 6.49
N LEU A 40 1.46 -10.87 5.95
CA LEU A 40 0.86 -9.93 5.00
C LEU A 40 0.47 -10.63 3.69
N VAL A 41 1.39 -11.42 3.12
CA VAL A 41 1.12 -12.14 1.86
C VAL A 41 0.03 -13.18 2.05
N GLU A 42 -0.03 -13.85 3.20
CA GLU A 42 -1.12 -14.78 3.52
C GLU A 42 -2.47 -14.08 3.66
N SER A 43 -2.48 -12.85 4.18
CA SER A 43 -3.71 -12.07 4.41
C SER A 43 -4.24 -11.39 3.14
N TYR A 44 -3.37 -10.80 2.33
CA TYR A 44 -3.75 -9.92 1.20
C TYR A 44 -3.30 -10.44 -0.16
N GLY A 45 -2.53 -11.54 -0.21
CA GLY A 45 -1.83 -11.98 -1.40
C GLY A 45 -0.70 -11.04 -1.80
N ILE A 46 0.22 -11.53 -2.64
CA ILE A 46 1.38 -10.73 -3.07
C ILE A 46 0.97 -9.50 -3.90
N SER A 47 -0.06 -9.63 -4.75
CA SER A 47 -0.58 -8.52 -5.55
C SER A 47 -1.19 -7.43 -4.66
N GLY A 48 -2.05 -7.81 -3.72
CA GLY A 48 -2.66 -6.86 -2.79
C GLY A 48 -1.61 -6.16 -1.93
N CYS A 49 -0.59 -6.88 -1.48
CA CYS A 49 0.53 -6.27 -0.76
C CYS A 49 1.25 -5.20 -1.61
N TYR A 50 1.43 -5.42 -2.91
CA TYR A 50 2.05 -4.43 -3.80
C TYR A 50 1.20 -3.19 -3.97
N ASP A 51 -0.12 -3.35 -4.12
CA ASP A 51 -1.05 -2.23 -4.29
C ASP A 51 -1.08 -1.35 -3.02
N ILE A 52 -1.17 -1.98 -1.84
CA ILE A 52 -1.15 -1.30 -0.55
C ILE A 52 0.21 -0.60 -0.35
N LEU A 53 1.31 -1.28 -0.68
CA LEU A 53 2.65 -0.73 -0.54
C LEU A 53 2.87 0.48 -1.44
N GLU A 54 2.42 0.41 -2.69
CA GLU A 54 2.50 1.53 -3.62
C GLU A 54 1.68 2.72 -3.12
N TYR A 55 0.44 2.49 -2.67
CA TYR A 55 -0.38 3.54 -2.09
C TYR A 55 0.30 4.16 -0.87
N TYR A 56 0.86 3.33 0.02
CA TYR A 56 1.56 3.79 1.22
C TYR A 56 2.73 4.72 0.89
N PHE A 57 3.60 4.34 -0.06
CA PHE A 57 4.73 5.19 -0.46
C PHE A 57 4.30 6.49 -1.14
N LYS A 58 3.12 6.52 -1.78
CA LYS A 58 2.56 7.75 -2.38
C LYS A 58 2.05 8.73 -1.33
N VAL A 59 1.38 8.25 -0.28
CA VAL A 59 0.71 9.12 0.71
C VAL A 59 1.55 9.41 1.94
N ALA A 60 2.44 8.52 2.34
CA ALA A 60 3.24 8.69 3.55
C ALA A 60 4.40 9.67 3.29
N GLU A 61 4.61 10.59 4.22
CA GLU A 61 5.78 11.49 4.22
C GLU A 61 7.07 10.74 4.56
N ASN A 62 7.02 9.89 5.59
CA ASN A 62 8.15 9.07 6.05
C ASN A 62 7.76 7.59 6.15
N PRO A 63 7.70 6.86 5.02
CA PRO A 63 7.32 5.45 5.01
C PRO A 63 8.32 4.56 5.77
N SER A 64 7.82 3.79 6.75
CA SER A 64 8.61 2.80 7.49
C SER A 64 8.02 1.40 7.33
N TRP A 65 8.89 0.39 7.29
CA TRP A 65 8.46 -1.00 7.14
C TRP A 65 7.61 -1.47 8.32
N ASN A 66 8.01 -1.15 9.56
CA ASN A 66 7.27 -1.53 10.75
C ASN A 66 5.84 -0.97 10.73
N TYR A 67 5.69 0.31 10.34
CA TYR A 67 4.37 0.89 10.23
C TYR A 67 3.54 0.18 9.16
N PHE A 68 4.11 -0.07 7.98
CA PHE A 68 3.45 -0.81 6.91
C PHE A 68 3.00 -2.20 7.37
N ALA A 69 3.89 -2.97 8.01
CA ALA A 69 3.61 -4.33 8.43
C ALA A 69 2.50 -4.43 9.49
N TYR A 70 2.49 -3.52 10.46
CA TYR A 70 1.49 -3.53 11.53
C TYR A 70 0.20 -2.77 11.19
N ASN A 71 0.21 -1.90 10.18
CA ASN A 71 -0.94 -1.04 9.82
C ASN A 71 -1.42 -1.24 8.38
N ALA A 72 -1.10 -2.36 7.73
CA ALA A 72 -1.50 -2.65 6.35
C ALA A 72 -3.02 -2.53 6.15
N GLU A 73 -3.83 -3.06 7.07
CA GLU A 73 -5.30 -2.95 7.02
C GLU A 73 -5.76 -1.49 7.03
N LYS A 74 -5.17 -0.66 7.89
CA LYS A 74 -5.51 0.77 7.98
C LYS A 74 -5.17 1.51 6.70
N ILE A 75 -4.04 1.17 6.07
CA ILE A 75 -3.63 1.75 4.78
C ILE A 75 -4.60 1.33 3.67
N LEU A 76 -4.96 0.04 3.63
CA LEU A 76 -5.92 -0.50 2.67
C LEU A 76 -7.29 0.17 2.82
N GLN A 77 -7.76 0.34 4.06
CA GLN A 77 -9.03 1.00 4.34
C GLN A 77 -9.01 2.46 3.89
N ALA A 78 -7.94 3.20 4.20
CA ALA A 78 -7.77 4.57 3.75
C ALA A 78 -7.75 4.69 2.20
N GLN A 79 -7.17 3.71 1.51
CA GLN A 79 -7.20 3.64 0.04
C GLN A 79 -8.63 3.46 -0.50
N LYS A 80 -9.40 2.53 0.09
CA LYS A 80 -10.79 2.26 -0.29
C LYS A 80 -11.68 3.47 -0.03
N ASP A 81 -11.55 4.10 1.13
CA ASP A 81 -12.32 5.28 1.49
C ASP A 81 -12.03 6.44 0.53
N LYS A 82 -10.75 6.67 0.20
CA LYS A 82 -10.37 7.68 -0.78
C LYS A 82 -10.98 7.43 -2.16
N SER A 83 -10.93 6.19 -2.64
CA SER A 83 -11.52 5.78 -3.92
C SER A 83 -13.03 5.99 -3.94
N ARG A 84 -13.72 5.61 -2.86
CA ARG A 84 -15.17 5.83 -2.71
C ARG A 84 -15.49 7.32 -2.77
N ASP A 85 -14.79 8.14 -2.00
CA ASP A 85 -15.02 9.58 -1.97
C ASP A 85 -14.79 10.23 -3.34
N ASP A 86 -13.76 9.81 -4.07
CA ASP A 86 -13.45 10.35 -5.39
C ASP A 86 -14.54 9.99 -6.41
N ASN A 87 -15.06 8.75 -6.37
CA ASN A 87 -16.18 8.31 -7.20
C ASN A 87 -17.46 9.09 -6.88
N GLU A 88 -17.80 9.24 -5.60
CA GLU A 88 -18.99 10.00 -5.22
C GLU A 88 -18.87 11.48 -5.60
N ARG A 89 -17.68 12.07 -5.51
CA ARG A 89 -17.44 13.45 -5.97
C ARG A 89 -17.61 13.57 -7.49
N ALA A 90 -17.19 12.57 -8.26
CA ALA A 90 -17.39 12.54 -9.71
C ALA A 90 -18.88 12.45 -10.08
N GLU A 91 -19.62 11.54 -9.44
CA GLU A 91 -21.06 11.36 -9.64
C GLU A 91 -21.84 12.64 -9.27
N ARG A 92 -21.53 13.25 -8.13
CA ARG A 92 -22.17 14.52 -7.71
C ARG A 92 -21.91 15.66 -8.70
N ARG A 93 -20.70 15.74 -9.27
CA ARG A 93 -20.38 16.73 -10.31
C ARG A 93 -21.14 16.46 -11.61
N ARG A 94 -21.34 15.17 -11.98
CA ARG A 94 -22.15 14.80 -13.15
C ARG A 94 -23.60 15.23 -12.97
N MET A 95 -24.22 14.85 -11.85
CA MET A 95 -25.60 15.22 -11.53
C MET A 95 -25.79 16.74 -11.44
N ALA A 96 -24.85 17.46 -10.82
CA ALA A 96 -24.90 18.92 -10.76
C ALA A 96 -24.84 19.56 -12.15
N LYS A 97 -23.99 19.03 -13.05
CA LYS A 97 -23.90 19.52 -14.43
C LYS A 97 -25.18 19.23 -15.22
N GLU A 98 -25.78 18.06 -15.05
CA GLU A 98 -27.08 17.70 -15.65
C GLU A 98 -28.18 18.65 -15.16
N TRP A 99 -28.25 18.91 -13.85
CA TRP A 99 -29.24 19.81 -13.25
C TRP A 99 -29.10 21.27 -13.68
N LEU A 100 -27.87 21.75 -13.91
CA LEU A 100 -27.59 23.11 -14.40
C LEU A 100 -27.83 23.29 -15.92
N SER A 101 -28.07 22.20 -16.65
CA SER A 101 -28.32 22.22 -18.10
C SER A 101 -29.81 22.15 -18.48
N GLU A 102 -30.70 22.04 -17.49
CA GLU A 102 -32.15 22.32 -17.61
C GLU A 102 -32.47 23.79 -17.30
#